data_AF-A0A0N4XBZ5-F1
#
_entry.id   AF-A0A0N4XBZ5-F1
#
_cell.length_a   1.000
_cell.length_b   1.000
_cell.length_c   1.000
_cell.angle_alpha   90.00
_cell.angle_beta   90.00
_cell.angle_gamma   90.00
#
_symmetry.space_group_name_H-M   'P 1'
#
loop_
_entity.id
_entity.type
_entity.pdbx_description
1 polymer ?
#
loop_
_entity_poly.entity_id
_entity_poly.type
_entity_poly.pdbx_seq_one_letter_code
_entity_poly.pdbx_strand_id
1 'polypeptide(L)'
;LHFQGVAPGSVVLLQGGIEKNRYNTDAEDLPFRQESYFFWTFGVHESDFFGAVDVDSGKSCLFPPTLNPSYAIWDGKINDESFFKNKYEVDDVHFHNENAISNYLKGLNAKKVLLLKAENSDSGNVLEPPTFPGKESFDVDDNKLYPVMAELRVFKTDKELEVMRYASKIASEAHRVAMKAVRAGLYEYQMER
;
A
#
# COMPACT_ATOMS: atom_id res chain seq x y z
N LEU A 1 14.46 9.16 -3.34
CA LEU A 1 14.51 8.11 -4.39
C LEU A 1 15.37 8.63 -5.54
N HIS A 2 16.61 8.17 -5.73
CA HIS A 2 17.40 8.61 -6.89
C HIS A 2 17.20 7.61 -8.04
N PHE A 3 16.15 7.82 -8.83
CA PHE A 3 15.83 7.01 -10.00
C PHE A 3 16.79 7.33 -11.15
N GLN A 4 17.84 6.52 -11.35
CA GLN A 4 18.65 6.63 -12.57
C GLN A 4 17.81 6.21 -13.78
N GLY A 5 17.65 7.11 -14.76
CA GLY A 5 16.97 6.81 -16.04
C GLY A 5 15.46 7.12 -16.10
N VAL A 6 14.90 7.75 -15.08
CA VAL A 6 13.53 8.29 -15.12
C VAL A 6 13.56 9.73 -15.63
N ALA A 7 12.65 10.07 -16.56
CA ALA A 7 12.60 11.40 -17.14
C ALA A 7 12.12 12.43 -16.09
N PRO A 8 12.69 13.66 -16.06
CA PRO A 8 12.18 14.72 -15.19
C PRO A 8 10.69 14.97 -15.39
N GLY A 9 9.98 15.29 -14.31
CA GLY A 9 8.52 15.44 -14.27
C GLY A 9 7.76 14.10 -14.30
N SER A 10 8.39 13.02 -13.81
CA SER A 10 7.71 11.74 -13.62
C SER A 10 7.05 11.66 -12.25
N VAL A 11 5.84 11.12 -12.20
CA VAL A 11 5.10 10.89 -10.95
C VAL A 11 4.79 9.41 -10.82
N VAL A 12 5.15 8.81 -9.69
CA VAL A 12 4.73 7.46 -9.32
C VAL A 12 3.29 7.52 -8.85
N LEU A 13 2.44 6.60 -9.31
CA LEU A 13 1.08 6.42 -8.79
C LEU A 13 0.87 4.95 -8.43
N LEU A 14 0.48 4.71 -7.18
CA LEU A 14 0.18 3.39 -6.62
C LEU A 14 -1.27 3.32 -6.18
N GLN A 15 -1.85 2.12 -6.23
CA GLN A 15 -3.15 1.81 -5.66
C GLN A 15 -2.97 0.81 -4.52
N GLY A 16 -3.61 1.10 -3.40
CA GLY A 16 -3.69 0.21 -2.25
C GLY A 16 -4.63 -0.96 -2.51
N GLY A 17 -4.59 -1.92 -1.61
CA GLY A 17 -5.51 -3.04 -1.55
C GLY A 17 -6.94 -2.57 -1.29
N ILE A 18 -7.87 -3.39 -1.77
CA ILE A 18 -9.31 -3.22 -1.58
C ILE A 18 -9.78 -4.38 -0.70
N GLU A 19 -10.67 -4.09 0.23
CA GLU A 19 -11.34 -5.11 1.04
C GLU A 19 -12.07 -6.14 0.16
N LYS A 20 -12.06 -7.40 0.62
CA LYS A 20 -12.66 -8.51 -0.11
C LYS A 20 -13.60 -9.29 0.78
N ASN A 21 -14.77 -9.56 0.23
CA ASN A 21 -15.74 -10.43 0.86
C ASN A 21 -15.40 -11.90 0.60
N ARG A 22 -15.85 -12.76 1.50
CA ARG A 22 -15.84 -14.21 1.33
C ARG A 22 -16.86 -14.58 0.26
N TYR A 23 -16.35 -14.91 -0.93
CA TYR A 23 -17.15 -15.30 -2.09
C TYR A 23 -18.26 -14.28 -2.40
N ASN A 24 -19.53 -14.72 -2.41
CA ASN A 24 -20.70 -13.88 -2.68
C ASN A 24 -21.43 -13.42 -1.40
N THR A 25 -20.79 -13.53 -0.24
CA THR A 25 -21.36 -13.06 1.04
C THR A 25 -21.00 -11.60 1.32
N ASP A 26 -21.58 -11.04 2.37
CA ASP A 26 -21.23 -9.73 2.95
C ASP A 26 -20.22 -9.84 4.10
N ALA A 27 -19.74 -11.05 4.41
CA ALA A 27 -18.70 -11.26 5.40
C ALA A 27 -17.32 -11.04 4.79
N GLU A 28 -16.42 -10.36 5.50
CA GLU A 28 -15.01 -10.26 5.15
C GLU A 28 -14.37 -11.66 5.07
N ASP A 29 -13.54 -11.89 4.05
CA ASP A 29 -12.84 -13.18 3.93
C ASP A 29 -11.74 -13.33 4.98
N LEU A 30 -10.98 -12.25 5.17
CA LEU A 30 -9.92 -12.08 6.17
C LEU A 30 -9.84 -10.60 6.56
N PRO A 31 -9.32 -10.27 7.76
CA PRO A 31 -9.03 -8.89 8.13
C PRO A 31 -8.19 -8.21 7.05
N PHE A 32 -8.56 -6.98 6.69
CA PHE A 32 -7.88 -6.25 5.63
C PHE A 32 -6.37 -6.15 5.89
N ARG A 33 -5.59 -6.50 4.85
CA ARG A 33 -4.14 -6.39 4.84
C ARG A 33 -3.70 -5.73 3.55
N GLN A 34 -2.95 -4.64 3.71
CA GLN A 34 -2.54 -3.76 2.62
C GLN A 34 -1.68 -4.46 1.56
N GLU A 35 -1.74 -3.97 0.32
CA GLU A 35 -0.80 -4.32 -0.74
C GLU A 35 0.64 -3.92 -0.32
N SER A 36 1.62 -4.81 -0.53
CA SER A 36 2.93 -4.67 0.11
C SER A 36 3.79 -3.54 -0.46
N TYR A 37 3.68 -3.20 -1.75
CA TYR A 37 4.38 -2.03 -2.30
C TYR A 37 3.74 -0.72 -1.83
N PHE A 38 2.41 -0.65 -1.79
CA PHE A 38 1.68 0.50 -1.24
C PHE A 38 2.01 0.71 0.24
N PHE A 39 2.01 -0.35 1.03
CA PHE A 39 2.36 -0.30 2.46
C PHE A 39 3.82 0.13 2.66
N TRP A 40 4.75 -0.40 1.86
CA TRP A 40 6.16 0.01 1.94
C TRP A 40 6.36 1.49 1.63
N THR A 41 5.59 2.05 0.69
CA THR A 41 5.69 3.47 0.31
C THR A 41 5.00 4.41 1.30
N PHE A 42 3.82 4.06 1.81
CA PHE A 42 2.98 5.00 2.55
C PHE A 42 2.59 4.57 3.98
N GLY A 43 2.78 3.29 4.36
CA GLY A 43 2.39 2.79 5.68
C GLY A 43 0.88 2.82 5.96
N VAL A 44 0.04 2.98 4.93
CA VAL A 44 -1.42 3.13 5.06
C VAL A 44 -2.10 1.81 5.39
N HIS A 45 -3.00 1.85 6.38
CA HIS A 45 -3.72 0.68 6.87
C HIS A 45 -5.17 0.59 6.36
N GLU A 46 -5.74 1.67 5.84
CA GLU A 46 -7.09 1.68 5.28
C GLU A 46 -7.13 1.15 3.83
N SER A 47 -8.29 0.63 3.44
CA SER A 47 -8.57 0.08 2.11
C SER A 47 -8.95 1.16 1.09
N ASP A 48 -8.76 0.85 -0.19
CA ASP A 48 -9.14 1.69 -1.33
C ASP A 48 -8.44 3.07 -1.37
N PHE A 49 -7.17 3.13 -0.99
CA PHE A 49 -6.37 4.35 -1.12
C PHE A 49 -5.60 4.37 -2.44
N PHE A 50 -5.34 5.55 -2.96
CA PHE A 50 -4.26 5.78 -3.92
C PHE A 50 -3.18 6.64 -3.26
N GLY A 51 -1.99 6.65 -3.87
CA GLY A 51 -0.90 7.47 -3.41
C GLY A 51 0.03 7.81 -4.56
N ALA A 52 0.50 9.06 -4.58
CA ALA A 52 1.42 9.56 -5.58
C ALA A 52 2.70 10.10 -4.96
N VAL A 53 3.82 9.95 -5.68
CA VAL A 53 5.12 10.54 -5.32
C VAL A 53 5.70 11.22 -6.55
N ASP A 54 5.91 12.53 -6.47
CA ASP A 54 6.70 13.25 -7.46
C ASP A 54 8.17 12.84 -7.35
N VAL A 55 8.73 12.28 -8.43
CA VAL A 55 10.08 11.72 -8.42
C VAL A 55 11.14 12.81 -8.23
N ASP A 56 10.89 14.02 -8.75
CA ASP A 56 11.87 15.10 -8.74
C ASP A 56 11.99 15.76 -7.36
N SER A 57 10.86 16.09 -6.73
CA SER A 57 10.84 16.75 -5.42
C SER A 57 10.75 15.80 -4.23
N GLY A 58 10.30 14.55 -4.45
CA GLY A 58 9.93 13.62 -3.38
C GLY A 58 8.59 13.93 -2.71
N LYS A 59 7.84 14.93 -3.20
CA LYS A 59 6.55 15.32 -2.64
C LYS A 59 5.55 14.16 -2.76
N SER A 60 4.86 13.87 -1.66
CA SER A 60 3.94 12.75 -1.49
C SER A 60 2.50 13.22 -1.34
N CYS A 61 1.56 12.51 -1.96
CA CYS A 61 0.14 12.76 -1.84
C CYS A 61 -0.62 11.47 -1.62
N LEU A 62 -1.57 11.46 -0.67
CA LEU A 62 -2.52 10.38 -0.51
C LEU A 62 -3.89 10.75 -1.07
N PHE A 63 -4.57 9.75 -1.60
CA PHE A 63 -5.95 9.88 -2.00
C PHE A 63 -6.82 8.85 -1.27
N PRO A 64 -7.45 9.21 -0.14
CA PRO A 64 -8.46 8.40 0.53
C PRO A 64 -9.78 8.31 -0.27
N PRO A 65 -10.61 7.28 -0.06
CA PRO A 65 -11.95 7.21 -0.65
C PRO A 65 -12.90 8.21 -0.02
N THR A 66 -13.82 8.75 -0.83
CA THR A 66 -14.96 9.51 -0.30
C THR A 66 -15.98 8.54 0.27
N LEU A 67 -16.13 8.54 1.58
CA LEU A 67 -17.07 7.67 2.29
C LEU A 67 -18.47 8.28 2.34
N ASN A 68 -19.50 7.43 2.23
CA ASN A 68 -20.88 7.85 2.40
C ASN A 68 -21.14 8.32 3.86
N PRO A 69 -21.99 9.33 4.10
CA PRO A 69 -22.36 9.73 5.47
C PRO A 69 -22.84 8.58 6.37
N SER A 70 -23.42 7.51 5.81
CA SER A 70 -23.80 6.32 6.58
C SER A 70 -22.63 5.62 7.26
N TYR A 71 -21.41 5.74 6.73
CA TYR A 71 -20.20 5.16 7.32
C TYR A 71 -20.00 5.59 8.78
N ALA A 72 -20.35 6.84 9.09
CA ALA A 72 -20.29 7.39 10.45
C ALA A 72 -21.17 6.63 11.46
N ILE A 73 -22.19 5.92 10.99
CA ILE A 73 -23.13 5.16 11.80
C ILE A 73 -22.64 3.73 12.04
N TRP A 74 -22.03 3.11 11.02
CA TRP A 74 -21.72 1.67 11.00
C TRP A 74 -20.25 1.36 11.31
N ASP A 75 -19.33 2.10 10.69
CA ASP A 75 -17.92 1.74 10.61
C ASP A 75 -17.02 2.67 11.44
N GLY A 76 -17.52 3.87 11.75
CA GLY A 76 -16.89 4.81 12.66
C GLY A 76 -16.64 6.18 12.06
N LYS A 77 -15.80 6.97 12.72
CA LYS A 77 -15.61 8.39 12.36
C LYS A 77 -15.08 8.54 10.94
N ILE A 78 -15.78 9.33 10.12
CA ILE A 78 -15.27 9.83 8.84
C ILE A 78 -14.19 10.88 9.15
N ASN A 79 -12.96 10.55 8.81
CA ASN A 79 -11.81 11.42 9.01
C ASN A 79 -11.63 12.37 7.82
N ASP A 80 -11.08 13.56 8.07
CA ASP A 80 -10.81 14.57 7.05
C ASP A 80 -9.37 14.47 6.49
N GLU A 81 -9.07 15.29 5.49
CA GLU A 81 -7.74 15.34 4.86
C GLU A 81 -6.65 15.69 5.86
N SER A 82 -6.93 16.57 6.82
CA SER A 82 -5.97 16.99 7.85
C SER A 82 -5.58 15.82 8.76
N PHE A 83 -6.53 14.96 9.13
CA PHE A 83 -6.26 13.74 9.88
C PHE A 83 -5.29 12.83 9.13
N PHE A 84 -5.58 12.50 7.87
CA PHE A 84 -4.72 11.59 7.09
C PHE A 84 -3.34 12.17 6.85
N LYS A 85 -3.27 13.48 6.58
CA LYS A 85 -2.02 14.21 6.39
C LYS A 85 -1.12 14.09 7.63
N ASN A 86 -1.69 14.32 8.81
CA ASN A 86 -0.95 14.24 10.07
C ASN A 86 -0.62 12.80 10.47
N LYS A 87 -1.53 11.84 10.22
CA LYS A 87 -1.34 10.43 10.55
C LYS A 87 -0.22 9.78 9.73
N TYR A 88 -0.18 10.07 8.43
CA TYR A 88 0.75 9.45 7.48
C TYR A 88 1.94 10.34 7.11
N GLU A 89 2.01 11.55 7.67
CA GLU A 89 3.12 12.49 7.46
C GLU A 89 3.42 12.76 5.98
N VAL A 90 2.37 12.84 5.15
CA VAL A 90 2.46 13.15 3.72
C VAL A 90 2.28 14.65 3.44
N ASP A 91 2.69 15.10 2.26
CA ASP A 91 2.66 16.53 1.92
C ASP A 91 1.26 17.03 1.55
N ASP A 92 0.49 16.24 0.80
CA ASP A 92 -0.88 16.56 0.39
C ASP A 92 -1.83 15.37 0.64
N VAL A 93 -3.11 15.68 0.80
CA VAL A 93 -4.18 14.68 0.83
C VAL A 93 -5.38 15.22 0.06
N HIS A 94 -5.93 14.43 -0.85
CA HIS A 94 -7.12 14.77 -1.62
C HIS A 94 -8.01 13.54 -1.77
N PHE A 95 -9.28 13.60 -1.36
CA PHE A 95 -10.17 12.45 -1.60
C PHE A 95 -10.26 12.09 -3.09
N HIS A 96 -10.16 10.80 -3.46
CA HIS A 96 -10.15 10.35 -4.86
C HIS A 96 -11.52 10.36 -5.56
N ASN A 97 -12.33 11.41 -5.31
CA ASN A 97 -13.52 11.64 -6.13
C ASN A 97 -13.15 11.76 -7.61
N GLU A 98 -14.13 11.56 -8.50
CA GLU A 98 -13.95 11.20 -9.92
C GLU A 98 -12.63 11.65 -10.58
N ASN A 99 -12.33 12.96 -10.58
CA ASN A 99 -11.18 13.50 -11.30
C ASN A 99 -10.02 13.97 -10.41
N ALA A 100 -10.05 13.72 -9.09
CA ALA A 100 -9.05 14.24 -8.15
C ALA A 100 -7.61 13.84 -8.50
N ILE A 101 -7.38 12.55 -8.79
CA ILE A 101 -6.04 12.04 -9.17
C ILE A 101 -5.56 12.73 -10.46
N SER A 102 -6.40 12.76 -11.48
CA SER A 102 -6.08 13.42 -12.76
C SER A 102 -5.84 14.93 -12.62
N ASN A 103 -6.61 15.61 -11.78
CA ASN A 103 -6.43 17.03 -11.51
C ASN A 103 -5.12 17.30 -10.77
N TYR A 104 -4.77 16.45 -9.80
CA TYR A 104 -3.51 16.54 -9.08
C TYR A 104 -2.30 16.34 -10.01
N LEU A 105 -2.32 15.29 -10.84
CA LEU A 105 -1.27 15.01 -11.82
C LEU A 105 -1.10 16.15 -12.83
N LYS A 106 -2.20 16.74 -13.30
CA LYS A 106 -2.16 17.94 -14.15
C LYS A 106 -1.58 19.15 -13.41
N GLY A 107 -1.95 19.36 -12.15
CA GLY A 107 -1.41 20.43 -11.31
C GLY A 107 0.10 20.33 -11.10
N LEU A 108 0.64 19.11 -11.05
CA LEU A 108 2.09 18.85 -11.02
C LEU A 108 2.77 19.00 -12.38
N ASN A 109 2.02 19.23 -13.48
CA ASN A 109 2.52 19.13 -14.85
C ASN A 109 3.25 17.79 -15.10
N ALA A 110 2.67 16.68 -14.62
CA ALA A 110 3.25 15.35 -14.78
C ALA A 110 3.43 15.03 -16.27
N LYS A 111 4.68 14.82 -16.68
CA LYS A 111 5.03 14.45 -18.06
C LYS A 111 4.91 12.96 -18.29
N LYS A 112 5.12 12.18 -17.23
CA LYS A 112 5.07 10.72 -17.24
C LYS A 112 4.46 10.21 -15.94
N VAL A 113 3.54 9.27 -16.03
CA VAL A 113 2.95 8.60 -14.86
C VAL A 113 3.48 7.18 -14.82
N LEU A 114 4.24 6.87 -13.77
CA LEU A 114 4.83 5.55 -13.53
C LEU A 114 3.85 4.70 -12.72
N LEU A 115 3.40 3.60 -13.29
CA LEU A 115 2.46 2.68 -12.66
C LEU A 115 3.15 1.39 -12.26
N LEU A 116 2.67 0.78 -11.19
CA LEU A 116 3.23 -0.49 -10.72
C LEU A 116 2.49 -1.66 -11.35
N LYS A 117 3.12 -2.31 -12.33
CA LYS A 117 2.79 -3.68 -12.74
C LYS A 117 3.87 -4.61 -12.25
N ALA A 118 3.54 -5.60 -11.43
CA ALA A 118 4.52 -6.41 -10.73
C ALA A 118 4.19 -7.90 -10.80
N GLU A 119 4.97 -8.66 -11.57
CA GLU A 119 4.93 -10.12 -11.55
C GLU A 119 5.81 -10.65 -10.41
N ASN A 120 5.24 -11.45 -9.52
CA ASN A 120 5.98 -12.08 -8.43
C ASN A 120 6.58 -13.42 -8.90
N SER A 121 7.90 -13.56 -8.81
CA SER A 121 8.63 -14.75 -9.27
C SER A 121 8.32 -16.04 -8.51
N ASP A 122 7.82 -15.96 -7.28
CA ASP A 122 7.52 -17.14 -6.46
C ASP A 122 6.13 -17.73 -6.77
N SER A 123 5.15 -16.85 -7.01
CA SER A 123 3.75 -17.23 -7.25
C SER A 123 3.34 -17.22 -8.72
N GLY A 124 4.07 -16.52 -9.58
CA GLY A 124 3.68 -16.24 -10.97
C GLY A 124 2.50 -15.27 -11.11
N ASN A 125 1.99 -14.72 -9.99
CA ASN A 125 0.88 -13.78 -10.02
C ASN A 125 1.36 -12.38 -10.42
N VAL A 126 0.53 -11.68 -11.18
CA VAL A 126 0.77 -10.30 -11.60
C VAL A 126 -0.13 -9.37 -10.80
N LEU A 127 0.47 -8.39 -10.13
CA LEU A 127 -0.21 -7.19 -9.67
C LEU A 127 -0.40 -6.28 -10.88
N GLU A 128 -1.66 -6.07 -11.28
CA GLU A 128 -2.01 -5.20 -12.40
C GLU A 128 -1.89 -3.72 -12.02
N PRO A 129 -1.52 -2.86 -12.99
CA PRO A 129 -1.33 -1.44 -12.73
C PRO A 129 -2.67 -0.73 -12.44
N PRO A 130 -2.64 0.35 -11.64
CA PRO A 130 -3.85 1.08 -11.29
C PRO A 130 -4.54 1.68 -12.51
N THR A 131 -5.86 1.81 -12.39
CA THR A 131 -6.72 2.53 -13.33
C THR A 131 -7.41 3.67 -12.59
N PHE A 132 -7.49 4.83 -13.23
CA PHE A 132 -8.12 6.02 -12.68
C PHE A 132 -8.80 6.82 -13.80
N PRO A 133 -9.86 7.59 -13.51
CA PRO A 133 -10.54 8.40 -14.53
C PRO A 133 -9.60 9.44 -15.15
N GLY A 134 -9.55 9.51 -16.48
CA GLY A 134 -8.68 10.42 -17.21
C GLY A 134 -7.27 9.91 -17.48
N LYS A 135 -6.95 8.65 -17.12
CA LYS A 135 -5.64 8.00 -17.36
C LYS A 135 -5.17 8.12 -18.83
N GLU A 136 -6.10 8.06 -19.77
CA GLU A 136 -5.84 8.19 -21.21
C GLU A 136 -5.27 9.55 -21.63
N SER A 137 -5.35 10.57 -20.77
CA SER A 137 -4.77 11.91 -21.00
C SER A 137 -3.29 12.01 -20.63
N PHE A 138 -2.67 10.93 -20.13
CA PHE A 138 -1.29 10.94 -19.63
C PHE A 138 -0.40 9.96 -20.41
N ASP A 139 0.89 10.29 -20.55
CA ASP A 139 1.92 9.32 -20.96
C ASP A 139 2.23 8.40 -19.77
N VAL A 140 1.85 7.14 -19.90
CA VAL A 140 1.91 6.14 -18.82
C VAL A 140 3.00 5.09 -19.12
N ASP A 141 3.78 4.73 -18.11
CA ASP A 141 4.77 3.64 -18.18
C ASP A 141 4.57 2.70 -16.99
N ASP A 142 4.26 1.44 -17.27
CA ASP A 142 4.04 0.39 -16.28
C ASP A 142 5.18 -0.65 -16.20
N ASN A 143 6.27 -0.45 -16.96
CA ASN A 143 7.36 -1.43 -17.06
C ASN A 143 8.58 -1.06 -16.20
N LYS A 144 8.81 0.23 -15.95
CA LYS A 144 10.03 0.69 -15.27
C LYS A 144 9.97 0.65 -13.75
N LEU A 145 8.78 0.78 -13.17
CA LEU A 145 8.65 1.02 -11.73
C LEU A 145 8.98 -0.22 -10.91
N TYR A 146 8.52 -1.39 -11.35
CA TYR A 146 8.65 -2.63 -10.59
C TYR A 146 10.10 -3.04 -10.29
N PRO A 147 11.02 -3.13 -11.27
CA PRO A 147 12.41 -3.51 -10.99
C PRO A 147 13.08 -2.58 -9.96
N VAL A 148 12.77 -1.29 -10.02
CA VAL A 148 13.34 -0.31 -9.09
C VAL A 148 12.77 -0.48 -7.68
N MET A 149 11.45 -0.57 -7.54
CA MET A 149 10.82 -0.76 -6.23
C MET A 149 11.18 -2.11 -5.60
N ALA A 150 11.30 -3.16 -6.41
CA ALA A 150 11.74 -4.48 -5.96
C ALA A 150 13.16 -4.40 -5.39
N GLU A 151 14.10 -3.77 -6.10
CA GLU A 151 15.48 -3.59 -5.64
C GLU A 151 15.54 -2.77 -4.34
N LEU A 152 14.76 -1.69 -4.24
CA LEU A 152 14.68 -0.89 -3.01
C LEU A 152 14.19 -1.70 -1.81
N ARG A 153 13.28 -2.66 -2.02
CA ARG A 153 12.78 -3.55 -0.95
C ARG A 153 13.75 -4.67 -0.59
N VAL A 154 14.78 -4.94 -1.41
CA VAL A 154 15.83 -5.93 -1.08
C VAL A 154 16.68 -5.40 0.08
N PHE A 155 17.06 -4.12 0.05
CA PHE A 155 17.93 -3.49 1.05
C PHE A 155 17.10 -2.77 2.11
N LYS A 156 17.23 -3.19 3.36
CA LYS A 156 16.42 -2.66 4.47
C LYS A 156 17.11 -1.45 5.06
N THR A 157 16.33 -0.42 5.33
CA THR A 157 16.74 0.70 6.19
C THR A 157 16.88 0.24 7.63
N ASP A 158 17.58 1.03 8.45
CA ASP A 158 17.73 0.73 9.88
C ASP A 158 16.37 0.67 10.60
N LYS A 159 15.42 1.54 10.23
CA LYS A 159 14.06 1.53 10.78
C LYS A 159 13.30 0.25 10.42
N GLU A 160 13.41 -0.23 9.18
CA GLU A 160 12.81 -1.51 8.78
C GLU A 160 13.46 -2.68 9.52
N LEU A 161 14.78 -2.65 9.71
CA LEU A 161 15.50 -3.67 10.48
C LEU A 161 15.06 -3.70 11.95
N GLU A 162 14.77 -2.54 12.57
CA GLU A 162 14.21 -2.48 13.92
C GLU A 162 12.87 -3.21 14.03
N VAL A 163 11.95 -2.94 13.09
CA VAL A 163 10.64 -3.62 13.04
C VAL A 163 10.81 -5.12 12.80
N MET A 164 11.70 -5.52 11.89
CA MET A 164 11.99 -6.94 11.63
C MET A 164 12.57 -7.65 12.86
N ARG A 165 13.51 -7.02 13.58
CA ARG A 165 14.07 -7.57 14.83
C ARG A 165 12.99 -7.74 15.89
N TYR A 166 12.08 -6.77 16.02
CA TYR A 166 10.95 -6.88 16.93
C TYR A 166 10.05 -8.07 16.56
N ALA A 167 9.65 -8.19 15.29
CA ALA A 167 8.85 -9.33 14.82
C ALA A 167 9.54 -10.68 15.08
N SER A 168 10.84 -10.79 14.77
CA SER A 168 11.63 -12.00 15.05
C SER A 168 11.73 -12.31 16.54
N LYS A 169 11.84 -11.29 17.41
CA LYS A 169 11.85 -11.47 18.86
C LYS A 169 10.53 -12.09 19.33
N ILE A 170 9.39 -11.51 18.95
CA ILE A 170 8.07 -12.01 19.34
C ILE A 170 7.86 -13.44 18.82
N ALA A 171 8.18 -13.71 17.56
CA ALA A 171 8.09 -15.05 16.98
C ALA A 171 8.98 -16.06 17.71
N SER A 172 10.21 -15.68 18.06
CA SER A 172 11.13 -16.54 18.82
C SER A 172 10.61 -16.84 20.23
N GLU A 173 10.02 -15.85 20.90
CA GLU A 173 9.37 -16.04 22.20
C GLU A 173 8.17 -17.00 22.09
N ALA A 174 7.33 -16.84 21.07
CA ALA A 174 6.21 -17.74 20.80
C ALA A 174 6.67 -19.19 20.54
N HIS A 175 7.69 -19.40 19.71
CA HIS A 175 8.28 -20.72 19.49
C HIS A 175 8.81 -21.35 20.78
N ARG A 176 9.44 -20.56 21.67
CA ARG A 176 9.88 -21.06 22.98
C ARG A 176 8.72 -21.48 23.88
N VAL A 177 7.59 -20.78 23.82
CA VAL A 177 6.38 -21.16 24.54
C VAL A 177 5.80 -22.45 23.98
N ALA A 178 5.67 -22.58 22.66
CA ALA A 178 5.18 -23.80 22.00
C ALA A 178 6.03 -25.03 22.37
N MET A 179 7.36 -24.91 22.29
CA MET A 179 8.29 -25.99 22.69
C MET A 179 8.15 -26.39 24.17
N LYS A 180 7.82 -25.45 25.05
CA LYS A 180 7.58 -25.77 26.47
C LYS A 180 6.22 -26.44 26.70
N ALA A 181 5.22 -26.13 25.88
CA ALA A 181 3.85 -26.61 26.00
C ALA A 181 3.64 -28.00 25.39
N VAL A 182 4.38 -28.37 24.34
CA VAL A 182 4.14 -29.61 23.58
C VAL A 182 4.30 -30.87 24.44
N ARG A 183 3.36 -31.81 24.35
CA ARG A 183 3.39 -33.13 25.00
C ARG A 183 2.79 -34.18 24.07
N ALA A 184 3.18 -35.44 24.25
CA ALA A 184 2.58 -36.54 23.49
C ALA A 184 1.06 -36.58 23.69
N GLY A 185 0.32 -36.82 22.61
CA GLY A 185 -1.15 -36.83 22.61
C GLY A 185 -1.80 -35.48 22.29
N LEU A 186 -1.03 -34.41 22.09
CA LEU A 186 -1.52 -33.15 21.53
C LEU A 186 -1.54 -33.19 20.00
N TYR A 187 -2.46 -32.44 19.40
CA TYR A 187 -2.55 -32.20 17.97
C TYR A 187 -1.74 -30.96 17.56
N GLU A 188 -1.30 -30.92 16.30
CA GLU A 188 -0.46 -29.86 15.75
C GLU A 188 -1.09 -28.47 15.88
N TYR A 189 -2.39 -28.34 15.57
CA TYR A 189 -3.12 -27.06 15.67
C TYR A 189 -3.14 -26.47 17.08
N GLN A 190 -2.89 -27.27 18.13
CA GLN A 190 -2.84 -26.77 19.50
C GLN A 190 -1.59 -25.92 19.74
N MET A 191 -0.57 -26.04 18.89
CA MET A 191 0.67 -25.26 18.92
C MET A 191 0.70 -24.11 17.89
N GLU A 192 -0.30 -24.01 17.01
CA GLU A 192 -0.41 -22.97 15.96
C GLU A 192 -0.96 -21.63 16.48
N ARG A 193 -1.49 -21.60 17.71
CA ARG A 193 -2.17 -20.45 18.32
C ARG A 193 -1.22 -19.39 18.89
#